data_AF-A0A940AA19-F1
#
_entry.id   AF-A0A940AA19-F1
#
_cell.length_a   1.000
_cell.length_b   1.000
_cell.length_c   1.000
_cell.angle_alpha   90.00
_cell.angle_beta   90.00
_cell.angle_gamma   90.00
#
_symmetry.space_group_name_H-M   'P 1'
#
loop_
_entity.id
_entity.type
_entity.pdbx_description
1 polymer ?
#
loop_
_entity_poly.entity_id
_entity_poly.type
_entity_poly.pdbx_seq_one_letter_code
_entity_poly.pdbx_strand_id
1 'polypeptide(L)'
;MSFMYNPYPFHDLKAVNRPELSKKTLESIIAGGTPNVVKQFVKGIADRAKKEGIIVAFDGYTTAKWDLFISLMARECDLLDLQLEAVDAARTLKSGPEIDAIIDPLLIWDKKIDPTLLYGKVYHGGYEGLTDPAREAEFKASLPAKKAPGKIVAVYGYGSLRKSLRPLYDLKVWFDVTPMNTMLRIRGGEYANLGKEHTGIINRTIRRCYYCDFENAVQLRKQLFAEGALDWFVLDNDRAKLQMMPFASFADICAQLVKYPFRAKPCYLEGVWGGSYMKKLRGLPEKMRNAA
;
A
#
# COMPACT_ATOMS: atom_id res chain seq x y z
N MET A 1 10.02 -2.19 16.38
CA MET A 1 10.81 -1.09 15.79
C MET A 1 10.27 0.20 16.36
N SER A 2 11.11 1.11 16.89
CA SER A 2 10.60 2.41 17.39
C SER A 2 10.10 3.25 16.20
N PHE A 3 8.94 3.91 16.30
CA PHE A 3 8.42 4.79 15.24
C PHE A 3 9.29 6.04 15.00
N MET A 4 10.28 6.29 15.85
CA MET A 4 11.16 7.46 15.74
C MET A 4 12.23 7.34 14.64
N TYR A 5 12.32 6.23 13.91
CA TYR A 5 13.37 6.07 12.90
C TYR A 5 13.20 7.04 11.71
N ASN A 6 14.33 7.54 11.20
CA ASN A 6 14.39 8.43 10.04
C ASN A 6 15.29 7.78 8.98
N PRO A 7 14.72 7.00 8.05
CA PRO A 7 15.52 6.30 7.06
C PRO A 7 16.15 7.29 6.08
N TYR A 8 17.41 7.03 5.73
CA TYR A 8 18.06 7.76 4.66
C TYR A 8 17.53 7.26 3.30
N PRO A 9 17.19 8.15 2.34
CA PRO A 9 16.62 7.78 1.05
C PRO A 9 17.69 7.20 0.11
N PHE A 10 18.14 5.99 0.43
CA PHE A 10 19.14 5.26 -0.36
C PHE A 10 18.66 3.85 -0.66
N HIS A 11 18.77 3.47 -1.93
CA HIS A 11 18.46 2.13 -2.40
C HIS A 11 19.75 1.37 -2.66
N ASP A 12 20.08 0.45 -1.76
CA ASP A 12 21.18 -0.48 -1.98
C ASP A 12 20.84 -1.46 -3.11
N LEU A 13 21.58 -1.36 -4.22
CA LEU A 13 21.42 -2.22 -5.40
C LEU A 13 22.25 -3.51 -5.34
N LYS A 14 23.07 -3.69 -4.29
CA LYS A 14 23.94 -4.87 -4.12
C LYS A 14 23.25 -5.99 -3.33
N ALA A 15 22.23 -5.67 -2.55
CA ALA A 15 21.43 -6.65 -1.80
C ALA A 15 20.34 -7.27 -2.69
N VAL A 16 20.76 -8.11 -3.64
CA VAL A 16 19.87 -8.78 -4.60
C VAL A 16 19.87 -10.28 -4.36
N ASN A 17 18.69 -10.85 -4.17
CA ASN A 17 18.47 -12.30 -4.17
C ASN A 17 18.21 -12.77 -5.60
N ARG A 18 18.76 -13.93 -5.98
CA ARG A 18 18.62 -14.52 -7.32
C ARG A 18 18.07 -15.95 -7.23
N PRO A 19 16.85 -16.16 -6.71
CA PRO A 19 16.23 -17.49 -6.75
C PRO A 19 16.04 -17.93 -8.20
N GLU A 20 16.08 -19.23 -8.46
CA GLU A 20 15.69 -19.77 -9.76
C GLU A 20 14.17 -19.67 -9.91
N LEU A 21 13.72 -19.02 -10.99
CA LEU A 21 12.31 -18.78 -11.26
C LEU A 21 11.93 -19.37 -12.61
N SER A 22 10.69 -19.85 -12.72
CA SER A 22 10.19 -20.36 -13.99
C SER A 22 10.09 -19.24 -15.05
N LYS A 23 10.22 -19.61 -16.33
CA LYS A 23 10.03 -18.66 -17.44
C LYS A 23 8.65 -18.00 -17.39
N LYS A 24 7.60 -18.77 -17.06
CA LYS A 24 6.24 -18.28 -16.86
C LYS A 24 6.17 -17.18 -15.80
N THR A 25 6.83 -17.39 -14.65
CA THR A 25 6.87 -16.41 -13.54
C THR A 25 7.56 -15.12 -14.01
N LEU A 26 8.73 -15.23 -14.65
CA LEU A 26 9.49 -14.08 -15.14
C LEU A 26 8.71 -13.27 -16.19
N GLU A 27 8.11 -13.93 -17.17
CA GLU A 27 7.38 -13.28 -18.27
C GLU A 27 6.06 -12.64 -17.81
N SER A 28 5.51 -13.07 -16.67
CA SER A 28 4.29 -12.49 -16.11
C SER A 28 4.49 -11.15 -15.38
N ILE A 29 5.74 -10.76 -15.11
CA ILE A 29 6.05 -9.53 -14.38
C ILE A 29 5.98 -8.35 -15.36
N ILE A 30 5.17 -7.36 -15.01
CA ILE A 30 5.00 -6.13 -15.77
C ILE A 30 5.85 -5.03 -15.10
N ALA A 31 6.81 -4.49 -15.84
CA ALA A 31 7.68 -3.40 -15.42
C ALA A 31 7.88 -2.40 -16.57
N GLY A 32 8.89 -1.53 -16.50
CA GLY A 32 9.17 -0.53 -17.55
C GLY A 32 8.50 0.82 -17.33
N GLY A 33 8.15 1.13 -16.08
CA GLY A 33 7.53 2.41 -15.71
C GLY A 33 6.02 2.32 -15.53
N THR A 34 5.48 3.19 -14.67
CA THR A 34 4.05 3.21 -14.33
C THR A 34 3.13 3.32 -15.55
N PRO A 35 3.43 4.13 -16.59
CA PRO A 35 2.60 4.15 -17.81
C PRO A 35 2.50 2.81 -18.53
N ASN A 36 3.60 2.04 -18.64
CA ASN A 36 3.55 0.72 -19.26
C ASN A 36 2.76 -0.28 -18.41
N VAL A 37 2.93 -0.24 -17.09
CA VAL A 37 2.16 -1.10 -16.17
C VAL A 37 0.66 -0.87 -16.34
N VAL A 38 0.23 0.39 -16.32
CA VAL A 38 -1.19 0.74 -16.46
C VAL A 38 -1.73 0.35 -17.84
N LYS A 39 -0.98 0.62 -18.91
CA LYS A 39 -1.35 0.21 -20.28
C LYS A 39 -1.58 -1.29 -20.39
N GLN A 40 -0.64 -2.11 -19.89
CA GLN A 40 -0.79 -3.57 -19.94
C GLN A 40 -1.94 -4.06 -19.07
N PHE A 41 -2.14 -3.45 -17.90
CA PHE A 41 -3.25 -3.78 -17.01
C PHE A 41 -4.61 -3.52 -17.67
N VAL A 42 -4.83 -2.30 -18.19
CA VAL A 42 -6.09 -1.92 -18.85
C VAL A 42 -6.32 -2.77 -20.10
N LYS A 43 -5.29 -2.98 -20.93
CA LYS A 43 -5.39 -3.86 -22.10
C LYS A 43 -5.78 -5.29 -21.72
N GLY A 44 -5.25 -5.82 -20.61
CA GLY A 44 -5.55 -7.16 -20.13
C GLY A 44 -6.99 -7.37 -19.67
N ILE A 45 -7.72 -6.29 -19.37
CA ILE A 45 -9.13 -6.35 -18.91
C ILE A 45 -10.12 -5.73 -19.91
N ALA A 46 -9.63 -5.15 -21.01
CA ALA A 46 -10.42 -4.37 -21.95
C ALA A 46 -11.55 -5.17 -22.59
N ASP A 47 -11.27 -6.38 -23.10
CA ASP A 47 -12.27 -7.20 -23.78
C ASP A 47 -13.42 -7.58 -22.84
N ARG A 48 -13.09 -7.91 -21.59
CA ARG A 48 -14.09 -8.20 -20.55
C ARG A 48 -14.90 -6.95 -20.21
N ALA A 49 -14.23 -5.82 -20.03
CA ALA A 49 -14.89 -4.54 -19.78
C ALA A 49 -15.86 -4.16 -20.91
N LYS A 50 -15.47 -4.34 -22.18
CA LYS A 50 -16.33 -4.09 -23.35
C LYS A 50 -17.57 -4.99 -23.36
N LYS A 51 -17.41 -6.28 -23.01
CA LYS A 51 -18.50 -7.26 -23.05
C LYS A 51 -19.52 -7.09 -21.93
N GLU A 52 -19.07 -6.93 -20.69
CA GLU A 52 -19.93 -7.03 -19.49
C GLU A 52 -19.63 -5.97 -18.42
N GLY A 53 -18.62 -5.13 -18.62
CA GLY A 53 -18.07 -4.25 -17.59
C GLY A 53 -17.19 -5.00 -16.60
N ILE A 54 -16.44 -4.26 -15.78
CA ILE A 54 -15.60 -4.87 -14.74
C ILE A 54 -15.48 -3.95 -13.53
N ILE A 55 -15.51 -4.53 -12.33
CA ILE A 55 -15.21 -3.82 -11.08
C ILE A 55 -13.85 -4.28 -10.55
N VAL A 56 -12.92 -3.36 -10.44
CA VAL A 56 -11.56 -3.60 -9.96
C VAL A 56 -11.36 -2.86 -8.64
N ALA A 57 -10.87 -3.56 -7.62
CA ALA A 57 -10.53 -2.98 -6.33
C ALA A 57 -9.02 -2.78 -6.15
N PHE A 58 -8.64 -1.59 -5.70
CA PHE A 58 -7.29 -1.15 -5.39
C PHE A 58 -7.18 -0.81 -3.90
N ASP A 59 -6.49 -1.66 -3.15
CA ASP A 59 -6.10 -1.41 -1.77
C ASP A 59 -4.57 -1.41 -1.66
N GLY A 60 -4.03 -1.15 -0.49
CA GLY A 60 -2.60 -1.15 -0.32
C GLY A 60 -2.15 -0.91 1.11
N TYR A 61 -0.85 -1.12 1.28
CA TYR A 61 -0.18 -0.79 2.52
C TYR A 61 -0.27 0.72 2.79
N THR A 62 -0.20 1.11 4.05
CA THR A 62 -0.22 2.52 4.46
C THR A 62 0.74 3.35 3.63
N THR A 63 0.30 4.53 3.17
CA THR A 63 0.97 5.45 2.23
C THR A 63 0.98 5.04 0.75
N ALA A 64 0.37 3.91 0.38
CA ALA A 64 0.03 3.64 -1.02
C ALA A 64 -0.85 4.77 -1.56
N LYS A 65 -0.64 5.16 -2.82
CA LYS A 65 -1.47 6.14 -3.51
C LYS A 65 -1.88 5.62 -4.88
N TRP A 66 -3.12 5.92 -5.28
CA TRP A 66 -3.71 5.42 -6.52
C TRP A 66 -3.92 6.51 -7.57
N ASP A 67 -3.76 7.79 -7.22
CA ASP A 67 -4.11 8.93 -8.08
C ASP A 67 -3.44 8.83 -9.45
N LEU A 68 -2.11 8.66 -9.48
CA LEU A 68 -1.34 8.51 -10.72
C LEU A 68 -1.78 7.28 -11.53
N PHE A 69 -2.06 6.16 -10.85
CA PHE A 69 -2.47 4.93 -11.52
C PHE A 69 -3.85 5.10 -12.16
N ILE A 70 -4.81 5.69 -11.43
CA ILE A 70 -6.17 5.96 -11.88
C ILE A 70 -6.17 7.00 -13.01
N SER A 71 -5.39 8.08 -12.92
CA SER A 71 -5.28 9.08 -13.99
C SER A 71 -4.72 8.48 -15.27
N LEU A 72 -3.72 7.59 -15.17
CA LEU A 72 -3.20 6.87 -16.33
C LEU A 72 -4.21 5.85 -16.84
N MET A 73 -4.99 5.20 -15.97
CA MET A 73 -6.07 4.30 -16.40
C MET A 73 -7.11 5.07 -17.21
N ALA A 74 -7.49 6.28 -16.78
CA ALA A 74 -8.46 7.11 -17.51
C ALA A 74 -7.98 7.33 -18.95
N ARG A 75 -6.71 7.74 -19.12
CA ARG A 75 -6.11 7.92 -20.44
C ARG A 75 -6.12 6.64 -21.29
N GLU A 76 -5.75 5.49 -20.72
CA GLU A 76 -5.75 4.23 -21.48
C GLU A 76 -7.18 3.73 -21.77
N CYS A 77 -8.16 4.04 -20.93
CA CYS A 77 -9.57 3.76 -21.17
C CYS A 77 -10.11 4.60 -22.34
N ASP A 78 -9.79 5.90 -22.38
CA ASP A 78 -10.18 6.80 -23.48
C ASP A 78 -9.64 6.29 -24.82
N LEU A 79 -8.39 5.82 -24.87
CA LEU A 79 -7.77 5.24 -26.07
C LEU A 79 -8.43 3.93 -26.54
N LEU A 80 -9.20 3.27 -25.68
CA LEU A 80 -9.84 1.97 -25.95
C LEU A 80 -11.36 2.06 -26.04
N ASP A 81 -11.93 3.27 -26.06
CA ASP A 81 -13.37 3.55 -26.01
C ASP A 81 -14.05 2.91 -24.79
N LEU A 82 -13.41 3.00 -23.63
CA LEU A 82 -13.92 2.53 -22.34
C LEU A 82 -14.19 3.71 -21.41
N GLN A 83 -15.26 3.61 -20.63
CA GLN A 83 -15.53 4.56 -19.55
C GLN A 83 -14.85 4.11 -18.26
N LEU A 84 -14.14 5.01 -17.58
CA LEU A 84 -13.62 4.78 -16.23
C LEU A 84 -14.48 5.52 -15.20
N GLU A 85 -14.97 4.81 -14.20
CA GLU A 85 -15.55 5.42 -13.00
C GLU A 85 -14.68 5.09 -11.79
N ALA A 86 -14.10 6.10 -11.15
CA ALA A 86 -13.32 5.95 -9.93
C ALA A 86 -14.21 6.14 -8.69
N VAL A 87 -14.17 5.21 -7.75
CA VAL A 87 -15.01 5.19 -6.55
C VAL A 87 -14.15 5.03 -5.31
N ASP A 88 -14.05 6.10 -4.52
CA ASP A 88 -13.35 6.05 -3.23
C ASP A 88 -14.12 5.22 -2.19
N ALA A 89 -13.51 4.14 -1.71
CA ALA A 89 -14.03 3.24 -0.68
C ALA A 89 -13.93 3.82 0.74
N ALA A 90 -13.18 4.92 0.95
CA ALA A 90 -13.13 5.62 2.23
C ALA A 90 -14.53 6.07 2.70
N ARG A 91 -15.48 6.25 1.77
CA ARG A 91 -16.89 6.55 2.08
C ARG A 91 -17.59 5.48 2.93
N THR A 92 -17.06 4.25 2.98
CA THR A 92 -17.59 3.17 3.82
C THR A 92 -17.14 3.26 5.27
N LEU A 93 -16.14 4.10 5.55
CA LEU A 93 -15.60 4.27 6.90
C LEU A 93 -16.48 5.21 7.72
N LYS A 94 -16.36 5.08 9.04
CA LYS A 94 -16.84 6.08 9.99
C LYS A 94 -16.19 7.44 9.68
N SER A 95 -16.82 8.53 10.12
CA SER A 95 -16.26 9.86 9.96
C SER A 95 -14.92 10.01 10.70
N GLY A 96 -14.12 11.01 10.29
CA GLY A 96 -12.86 11.34 10.97
C GLY A 96 -12.99 11.47 12.50
N PRO A 97 -13.95 12.27 13.02
CA PRO A 97 -14.18 12.39 14.46
C PRO A 97 -14.53 11.07 15.16
N GLU A 98 -15.30 10.19 14.51
CA GLU A 98 -15.63 8.88 15.08
C GLU A 98 -14.41 7.95 15.12
N ILE A 99 -13.59 7.96 14.07
CA ILE A 99 -12.32 7.21 14.05
C ILE A 99 -11.38 7.76 15.14
N ASP A 100 -11.28 9.08 15.29
CA ASP A 100 -10.47 9.71 16.32
C ASP A 100 -10.93 9.28 17.72
N ALA A 101 -12.25 9.27 17.99
CA ALA A 101 -12.80 8.82 19.26
C ALA A 101 -12.44 7.35 19.59
N ILE A 102 -12.24 6.50 18.57
CA ILE A 102 -11.80 5.11 18.76
C ILE A 102 -10.29 5.02 19.02
N ILE A 103 -9.49 5.81 18.30
CA ILE A 103 -8.02 5.66 18.28
C ILE A 103 -7.31 6.53 19.32
N ASP A 104 -7.76 7.76 19.58
CA ASP A 104 -7.10 8.69 20.49
C ASP A 104 -6.97 8.16 21.92
N PRO A 105 -7.93 7.42 22.50
CA PRO A 105 -7.77 6.79 23.81
C PRO A 105 -6.64 5.76 23.89
N LEU A 106 -6.18 5.24 22.74
CA LEU A 106 -5.07 4.28 22.66
C LEU A 106 -3.71 4.98 22.68
N LEU A 107 -3.67 6.29 22.45
CA LEU A 107 -2.45 7.10 22.39
C LEU A 107 -2.31 7.91 23.69
N ILE A 108 -1.68 7.34 24.72
CA ILE A 108 -1.54 7.98 26.04
C ILE A 108 -0.69 9.26 25.93
N TRP A 109 -1.24 10.45 26.24
CA TRP A 109 -0.53 11.73 26.08
C TRP A 109 0.13 12.26 27.37
N ASP A 110 0.72 11.38 28.17
CA ASP A 110 1.38 11.76 29.43
C ASP A 110 2.89 12.00 29.24
N LYS A 111 3.30 13.27 29.14
CA LYS A 111 4.71 13.66 29.01
C LYS A 111 5.53 13.60 30.30
N LYS A 112 4.90 13.41 31.46
CA LYS A 112 5.63 13.22 32.73
C LYS A 112 6.14 11.79 32.82
N ILE A 113 5.29 10.83 32.49
CA ILE A 113 5.64 9.39 32.53
C ILE A 113 6.34 8.96 31.23
N ASP A 114 5.94 9.53 30.09
CA ASP A 114 6.51 9.24 28.77
C ASP A 114 6.85 10.55 28.04
N PRO A 115 8.00 11.18 28.37
CA PRO A 115 8.41 12.47 27.80
C PRO A 115 8.46 12.47 26.27
N THR A 116 8.80 11.33 25.68
CA THR A 116 8.90 11.13 24.22
C THR A 116 7.61 10.66 23.55
N LEU A 117 6.57 10.34 24.34
CA LEU A 117 5.30 9.78 23.86
C LEU A 117 5.48 8.49 23.04
N LEU A 118 6.39 7.63 23.50
CA LEU A 118 6.72 6.34 22.88
C LEU A 118 5.60 5.29 23.03
N TYR A 119 4.89 5.26 24.14
CA TYR A 119 3.95 4.17 24.46
C TYR A 119 2.55 4.41 23.93
N GLY A 120 1.81 3.33 23.71
CA GLY A 120 0.44 3.32 23.20
C GLY A 120 -0.11 1.90 23.20
N LYS A 121 -1.39 1.76 22.88
CA LYS A 121 -2.06 0.45 22.76
C LYS A 121 -2.33 0.15 21.29
N VAL A 122 -2.00 -1.08 20.87
CA VAL A 122 -2.29 -1.53 19.50
C VAL A 122 -3.81 -1.63 19.32
N TYR A 123 -4.30 -1.06 18.22
CA TYR A 123 -5.67 -1.22 17.78
C TYR A 123 -5.85 -2.57 17.07
N HIS A 124 -6.82 -3.36 17.54
CA HIS A 124 -7.08 -4.71 17.05
C HIS A 124 -8.39 -4.83 16.25
N GLY A 125 -9.13 -3.74 16.06
CA GLY A 125 -10.42 -3.78 15.35
C GLY A 125 -10.30 -3.91 13.83
N GLY A 126 -9.11 -3.75 13.26
CA GLY A 126 -8.89 -3.77 11.82
C GLY A 126 -9.70 -2.69 11.09
N TYR A 127 -9.77 -2.79 9.76
CA TYR A 127 -10.65 -1.88 9.00
C TYR A 127 -12.15 -2.12 9.29
N GLU A 128 -12.54 -3.34 9.70
CA GLU A 128 -13.94 -3.65 10.06
C GLU A 128 -14.41 -2.79 11.25
N GLY A 129 -13.59 -2.65 12.29
CA GLY A 129 -13.92 -1.80 13.45
C GLY A 129 -14.00 -0.30 13.13
N LEU A 130 -13.41 0.14 12.01
CA LEU A 130 -13.47 1.52 11.52
C LEU A 130 -14.58 1.75 10.46
N THR A 131 -15.33 0.71 10.12
CA THR A 131 -16.39 0.76 9.09
C THR A 131 -17.71 1.26 9.68
N ASP A 132 -18.44 2.07 8.92
CA ASP A 132 -19.83 2.43 9.25
C ASP A 132 -20.77 1.41 8.58
N PRO A 133 -21.56 0.64 9.35
CA PRO A 133 -22.41 -0.42 8.79
C PRO A 133 -23.47 0.07 7.80
N ALA A 134 -24.04 1.26 8.02
CA ALA A 134 -25.07 1.81 7.14
C ALA A 134 -24.46 2.26 5.81
N ARG A 135 -23.32 2.97 5.86
CA ARG A 135 -22.60 3.40 4.66
C ARG A 135 -22.07 2.21 3.86
N GLU A 136 -21.61 1.16 4.56
CA GLU A 136 -21.18 -0.05 3.89
C GLU A 136 -22.34 -0.79 3.20
N ALA A 137 -23.51 -0.88 3.85
CA ALA A 137 -24.69 -1.48 3.25
C ALA A 137 -25.14 -0.73 1.98
N GLU A 138 -25.17 0.60 2.03
CA GLU A 138 -25.46 1.45 0.87
C GLU A 138 -24.43 1.26 -0.26
N PHE A 139 -23.15 1.18 0.10
CA PHE A 139 -22.08 0.94 -0.85
C PHE A 139 -22.24 -0.42 -1.55
N LYS A 140 -22.55 -1.49 -0.79
CA LYS A 140 -22.79 -2.83 -1.34
C LYS A 140 -24.01 -2.87 -2.27
N ALA A 141 -25.06 -2.13 -1.94
CA ALA A 141 -26.27 -2.07 -2.77
C ALA A 141 -26.06 -1.29 -4.07
N SER A 142 -25.28 -0.20 -4.03
CA SER A 142 -25.11 0.71 -5.18
C SER A 142 -24.01 0.28 -6.16
N LEU A 143 -22.95 -0.39 -5.69
CA LEU A 143 -21.80 -0.72 -6.52
C LEU A 143 -22.11 -1.64 -7.71
N PRO A 144 -22.91 -2.73 -7.57
CA PRO A 144 -23.22 -3.61 -8.70
C PRO A 144 -23.89 -2.89 -9.87
N ALA A 145 -24.75 -1.92 -9.60
CA ALA A 145 -25.45 -1.13 -10.62
C ALA A 145 -24.49 -0.27 -11.47
N LYS A 146 -23.24 -0.07 -11.03
CA LYS A 146 -22.23 0.67 -11.78
C LYS A 146 -21.55 -0.16 -12.87
N LYS A 147 -21.65 -1.50 -12.80
CA LYS A 147 -21.06 -2.42 -13.78
C LYS A 147 -21.94 -2.49 -15.03
N ALA A 148 -21.37 -2.09 -16.17
CA ALA A 148 -22.05 -2.11 -17.45
C ALA A 148 -21.05 -2.37 -18.60
N PRO A 149 -21.48 -2.94 -19.74
CA PRO A 149 -20.64 -3.06 -20.93
C PRO A 149 -19.97 -1.74 -21.31
N GLY A 150 -18.68 -1.80 -21.66
CA GLY A 150 -17.86 -0.64 -21.99
C GLY A 150 -17.32 0.12 -20.78
N LYS A 151 -17.46 -0.39 -19.55
CA LYS A 151 -17.11 0.35 -18.33
C LYS A 151 -16.16 -0.41 -17.39
N ILE A 152 -15.17 0.31 -16.87
CA ILE A 152 -14.30 -0.11 -15.78
C ILE A 152 -14.66 0.72 -14.54
N VAL A 153 -15.06 0.07 -13.45
CA VAL A 153 -15.28 0.72 -12.15
C VAL A 153 -14.05 0.44 -11.28
N ALA A 154 -13.26 1.47 -11.01
CA ALA A 154 -12.08 1.43 -10.16
C ALA A 154 -12.45 1.82 -8.72
N VAL A 155 -12.66 0.84 -7.85
CA VAL A 155 -12.84 1.07 -6.41
C VAL A 155 -11.46 1.18 -5.76
N TYR A 156 -11.17 2.26 -5.05
CA TYR A 156 -9.86 2.46 -4.43
C TYR A 156 -9.97 2.97 -3.01
N GLY A 157 -8.94 2.75 -2.20
CA GLY A 157 -8.88 3.25 -0.84
C GLY A 157 -8.48 2.18 0.17
N TYR A 158 -8.04 2.63 1.34
CA TYR A 158 -7.62 1.75 2.41
C TYR A 158 -8.79 0.95 2.97
N GLY A 159 -8.64 -0.37 3.01
CA GLY A 159 -9.70 -1.27 3.43
C GLY A 159 -10.76 -1.52 2.34
N SER A 160 -10.52 -1.13 1.09
CA SER A 160 -11.38 -1.51 -0.03
C SER A 160 -11.39 -3.03 -0.22
N LEU A 161 -10.32 -3.75 0.13
CA LEU A 161 -10.25 -5.20 0.05
C LEU A 161 -10.66 -5.92 1.36
N ARG A 162 -11.46 -5.29 2.22
CA ARG A 162 -12.12 -5.99 3.35
C ARG A 162 -12.96 -7.16 2.88
N LYS A 163 -13.05 -8.21 3.71
CA LYS A 163 -13.69 -9.49 3.34
C LYS A 163 -15.12 -9.33 2.84
N SER A 164 -15.85 -8.41 3.47
CA SER A 164 -17.24 -8.11 3.18
C SER A 164 -17.47 -7.48 1.80
N LEU A 165 -16.47 -6.82 1.21
CA LEU A 165 -16.57 -6.12 -0.08
C LEU A 165 -16.05 -6.95 -1.26
N ARG A 166 -15.14 -7.91 -1.00
CA ARG A 166 -14.50 -8.74 -2.04
C ARG A 166 -15.46 -9.42 -3.02
N PRO A 167 -16.64 -9.93 -2.62
CA PRO A 167 -17.58 -10.53 -3.55
C PRO A 167 -18.11 -9.59 -4.63
N LEU A 168 -17.97 -8.27 -4.44
CA LEU A 168 -18.40 -7.26 -5.40
C LEU A 168 -17.36 -6.99 -6.50
N TYR A 169 -16.16 -7.55 -6.39
CA TYR A 169 -15.03 -7.22 -7.26
C TYR A 169 -14.64 -8.37 -8.17
N ASP A 170 -14.53 -8.05 -9.45
CA ASP A 170 -13.99 -8.96 -10.46
C ASP A 170 -12.49 -9.16 -10.28
N LEU A 171 -11.75 -8.09 -9.95
CA LEU A 171 -10.30 -8.13 -9.73
C LEU A 171 -9.90 -7.38 -8.45
N LYS A 172 -8.92 -7.95 -7.74
CA LYS A 172 -8.44 -7.48 -6.43
C LYS A 172 -6.94 -7.26 -6.49
N VAL A 173 -6.52 -6.00 -6.32
CA VAL A 173 -5.14 -5.56 -6.55
C VAL A 173 -4.60 -4.89 -5.28
N TRP A 174 -3.43 -5.36 -4.81
CA TRP A 174 -2.78 -4.83 -3.62
C TRP A 174 -1.52 -4.03 -3.97
N PHE A 175 -1.45 -2.78 -3.52
CA PHE A 175 -0.30 -1.89 -3.65
C PHE A 175 0.55 -1.94 -2.38
N ASP A 176 1.69 -2.61 -2.45
CA ASP A 176 2.59 -2.78 -1.31
C ASP A 176 3.69 -1.71 -1.29
N VAL A 177 3.91 -1.13 -0.10
CA VAL A 177 4.94 -0.12 0.14
C VAL A 177 5.86 -0.64 1.22
N THR A 178 7.18 -0.56 1.01
CA THR A 178 8.15 -0.99 2.02
C THR A 178 8.17 -0.03 3.21
N PRO A 179 8.47 -0.51 4.44
CA PRO A 179 8.52 0.34 5.64
C PRO A 179 9.43 1.56 5.51
N MET A 180 10.52 1.46 4.74
CA MET A 180 11.41 2.59 4.46
C MET A 180 10.68 3.69 3.69
N ASN A 181 10.03 3.33 2.57
CA ASN A 181 9.31 4.28 1.73
C ASN A 181 8.05 4.82 2.41
N THR A 182 7.37 4.00 3.22
CA THR A 182 6.26 4.46 4.07
C THR A 182 6.71 5.62 4.96
N MET A 183 7.84 5.48 5.65
CA MET A 183 8.35 6.53 6.53
C MET A 183 8.82 7.77 5.77
N LEU A 184 9.50 7.59 4.64
CA LEU A 184 9.90 8.71 3.78
C LEU A 184 8.69 9.52 3.30
N ARG A 185 7.62 8.83 2.88
CA ARG A 185 6.36 9.48 2.44
C ARG A 185 5.68 10.24 3.58
N ILE A 186 5.60 9.67 4.78
CA ILE A 186 5.01 10.38 5.93
C ILE A 186 5.85 11.61 6.29
N ARG A 187 7.18 11.49 6.33
CA ARG A 187 8.09 12.60 6.65
C ARG A 187 8.12 13.67 5.57
N GLY A 188 7.87 13.30 4.31
CA GLY A 188 7.67 14.21 3.18
C GLY A 188 6.30 14.90 3.17
N GLY A 189 5.44 14.65 4.16
CA GLY A 189 4.11 15.27 4.24
C GLY A 189 3.12 14.69 3.22
N GLU A 190 3.35 13.47 2.74
CA GLU A 190 2.53 12.89 1.67
C GLU A 190 1.37 12.01 2.19
N TYR A 191 1.22 11.84 3.50
CA TYR A 191 0.24 10.95 4.10
C TYR A 191 -0.48 11.60 5.28
N ALA A 192 -1.81 11.45 5.29
CA ALA A 192 -2.68 11.75 6.41
C ALA A 192 -3.23 10.43 6.99
N ASN A 193 -3.35 10.35 8.33
CA ASN A 193 -3.89 9.16 8.97
C ASN A 193 -5.32 8.86 8.51
N LEU A 194 -5.76 7.60 8.67
CA LEU A 194 -7.13 7.18 8.36
C LEU A 194 -8.15 8.12 9.01
N GLY A 195 -9.09 8.64 8.22
CA GLY A 195 -10.13 9.59 8.66
C GLY A 195 -9.68 11.06 8.71
N LYS A 196 -8.44 11.39 8.35
CA LYS A 196 -7.94 12.77 8.28
C LYS A 196 -7.88 13.28 6.84
N GLU A 197 -8.31 14.52 6.62
CA GLU A 197 -8.23 15.20 5.31
C GLU A 197 -6.85 15.83 5.05
N HIS A 198 -6.13 16.16 6.12
CA HIS A 198 -4.85 16.86 6.05
C HIS A 198 -3.78 16.16 6.87
N THR A 199 -2.52 16.39 6.47
CA THR A 199 -1.38 15.86 7.19
C THR A 199 -1.26 16.51 8.57
N GLY A 200 -1.01 15.67 9.58
CA GLY A 200 -0.77 16.13 10.95
C GLY A 200 0.70 16.45 11.22
N ILE A 201 1.01 16.75 12.48
CA ILE A 201 2.39 16.84 12.97
C ILE A 201 3.07 15.49 12.76
N ILE A 202 4.16 15.45 11.98
CA ILE A 202 4.85 14.24 11.51
C ILE A 202 4.99 13.17 12.62
N ASN A 203 5.58 13.52 13.77
CA ASN A 203 5.79 12.54 14.84
C ASN A 203 4.48 11.99 15.44
N ARG A 204 3.40 12.78 15.47
CA ARG A 204 2.08 12.32 15.91
C ARG A 204 1.44 11.41 14.86
N THR A 205 1.58 11.77 13.58
CA THR A 205 1.12 10.95 12.46
C THR A 205 1.75 9.57 12.48
N ILE A 206 3.09 9.51 12.61
CA ILE A 206 3.82 8.24 12.66
C ILE A 206 3.44 7.45 13.92
N ARG A 207 3.32 8.11 15.08
CA ARG A 207 2.90 7.44 16.32
C ARG A 207 1.53 6.77 16.14
N ARG A 208 0.54 7.47 15.57
CA ARG A 208 -0.77 6.88 15.26
C ARG A 208 -0.65 5.72 14.27
N CYS A 209 0.18 5.86 13.23
CA CYS A 209 0.40 4.76 12.29
C CYS A 209 0.90 3.50 12.99
N TYR A 210 1.84 3.63 13.91
CA TYR A 210 2.44 2.49 14.61
C TYR A 210 1.42 1.67 15.42
N TYR A 211 0.42 2.34 16.00
CA TYR A 211 -0.58 1.69 16.85
C TYR A 211 -1.89 1.37 16.12
N CYS A 212 -2.13 1.94 14.93
CA CYS A 212 -3.40 1.80 14.20
C CYS A 212 -3.19 1.58 12.70
N ASP A 213 -2.74 2.57 11.95
CA ASP A 213 -2.85 2.54 10.48
C ASP A 213 -1.98 1.44 9.84
N PHE A 214 -0.76 1.23 10.36
CA PHE A 214 0.11 0.12 9.94
C PHE A 214 -0.48 -1.22 10.35
N GLU A 215 -1.05 -1.31 11.56
CA GLU A 215 -1.63 -2.53 12.10
C GLU A 215 -2.84 -2.98 11.27
N ASN A 216 -3.71 -2.05 10.90
CA ASN A 216 -4.85 -2.31 10.00
C ASN A 216 -4.36 -2.84 8.64
N ALA A 217 -3.37 -2.20 8.03
CA ALA A 217 -2.81 -2.61 6.75
C ALA A 217 -2.12 -3.99 6.83
N VAL A 218 -1.34 -4.24 7.89
CA VAL A 218 -0.66 -5.53 8.13
C VAL A 218 -1.67 -6.65 8.34
N GLN A 219 -2.69 -6.44 9.17
CA GLN A 219 -3.72 -7.43 9.45
C GLN A 219 -4.49 -7.78 8.17
N LEU A 220 -4.93 -6.78 7.40
CA LEU A 220 -5.62 -7.01 6.14
C LEU A 220 -4.73 -7.74 5.13
N ARG A 221 -3.48 -7.32 4.95
CA ARG A 221 -2.54 -7.98 4.03
C ARG A 221 -2.31 -9.45 4.41
N LYS A 222 -2.10 -9.74 5.70
CA LYS A 222 -1.96 -11.12 6.20
C LYS A 222 -3.18 -11.97 5.86
N GLN A 223 -4.39 -11.43 6.07
CA GLN A 223 -5.63 -12.12 5.73
C GLN A 223 -5.73 -12.38 4.23
N LEU A 224 -5.47 -11.36 3.40
CA LEU A 224 -5.52 -11.47 1.93
C LEU A 224 -4.57 -12.55 1.40
N PHE A 225 -3.37 -12.65 1.98
CA PHE A 225 -2.38 -13.65 1.60
C PHE A 225 -2.79 -15.05 2.04
N ALA A 226 -3.26 -15.21 3.28
CA ALA A 226 -3.69 -16.50 3.82
C ALA A 226 -4.90 -17.07 3.07
N GLU A 227 -5.82 -16.21 2.65
CA GLU A 227 -7.02 -16.61 1.91
C GLU A 227 -6.80 -16.68 0.38
N GLY A 228 -5.61 -16.33 -0.13
CA GLY A 228 -5.32 -16.33 -1.56
C GLY A 228 -6.22 -15.39 -2.37
N ALA A 229 -6.64 -14.27 -1.78
CA ALA A 229 -7.74 -13.45 -2.28
C ALA A 229 -7.35 -12.43 -3.36
N LEU A 230 -6.05 -12.30 -3.66
CA LEU A 230 -5.52 -11.29 -4.58
C LEU A 230 -5.36 -11.86 -5.98
N ASP A 231 -5.68 -11.04 -6.98
CA ASP A 231 -5.40 -11.32 -8.39
C ASP A 231 -4.02 -10.74 -8.77
N TRP A 232 -3.70 -9.55 -8.26
CA TRP A 232 -2.47 -8.82 -8.58
C TRP A 232 -1.78 -8.21 -7.36
N PHE A 233 -0.46 -8.15 -7.44
CA PHE A 233 0.42 -7.53 -6.47
C PHE A 233 1.27 -6.45 -7.14
N VAL A 234 1.28 -5.25 -6.56
CA VAL A 234 1.97 -4.07 -7.10
C VAL A 234 3.02 -3.60 -6.09
N LEU A 235 4.26 -3.38 -6.56
CA LEU A 235 5.33 -2.78 -5.79
C LEU A 235 5.28 -1.25 -5.95
N ASP A 236 4.72 -0.56 -4.96
CA ASP A 236 4.60 0.91 -4.91
C ASP A 236 5.71 1.53 -4.06
N ASN A 237 6.96 1.26 -4.43
CA ASN A 237 8.13 1.86 -3.80
C ASN A 237 8.56 3.16 -4.51
N ASP A 238 8.43 3.21 -5.84
CA ASP A 238 8.70 4.36 -6.69
C ASP A 238 7.48 4.58 -7.59
N ARG A 239 6.77 5.69 -7.40
CA ARG A 239 5.51 5.96 -8.12
C ARG A 239 5.70 6.12 -9.63
N ALA A 240 6.90 6.46 -10.10
CA ALA A 240 7.19 6.54 -11.52
C ALA A 240 7.55 5.17 -12.13
N LYS A 241 7.90 4.20 -11.28
CA LYS A 241 8.42 2.88 -11.66
C LYS A 241 7.69 1.75 -10.93
N LEU A 242 6.36 1.80 -10.93
CA LEU A 242 5.57 0.68 -10.43
C LEU A 242 5.97 -0.61 -11.16
N GLN A 243 5.90 -1.71 -10.43
CA GLN A 243 6.01 -3.06 -10.97
C GLN A 243 4.80 -3.84 -10.51
N MET A 244 4.24 -4.65 -11.39
CA MET A 244 3.01 -5.39 -11.14
C MET A 244 3.19 -6.84 -11.57
N MET A 245 2.62 -7.77 -10.82
CA MET A 245 2.67 -9.20 -11.15
C MET A 245 1.39 -9.89 -10.67
N PRO A 246 0.97 -10.98 -11.32
CA PRO A 246 -0.09 -11.82 -10.79
C PRO A 246 0.27 -12.29 -9.38
N PHE A 247 -0.71 -12.41 -8.48
CA PHE A 247 -0.43 -12.85 -7.11
C PHE A 247 0.17 -14.26 -7.07
N ALA A 248 -0.22 -15.14 -7.99
CA ALA A 248 0.39 -16.46 -8.14
C ALA A 248 1.90 -16.38 -8.44
N SER A 249 2.34 -15.41 -9.24
CA SER A 249 3.75 -15.19 -9.54
C SER A 249 4.50 -14.66 -8.32
N PHE A 250 3.90 -13.73 -7.57
CA PHE A 250 4.45 -13.29 -6.28
C PHE A 250 4.60 -14.46 -5.30
N ALA A 251 3.58 -15.30 -5.19
CA ALA A 251 3.59 -16.48 -4.32
C ALA A 251 4.68 -17.49 -4.73
N ASP A 252 4.85 -17.75 -6.03
CA ASP A 252 5.94 -18.59 -6.54
C ASP A 252 7.32 -17.99 -6.22
N ILE A 253 7.52 -16.68 -6.44
CA ILE A 253 8.76 -15.99 -6.07
C ILE A 253 9.08 -16.19 -4.59
N CYS A 254 8.10 -16.01 -3.70
CA CYS A 254 8.27 -16.25 -2.27
C CYS A 254 8.58 -17.73 -1.97
N ALA A 255 7.87 -18.67 -2.61
CA ALA A 255 8.06 -20.10 -2.42
C ALA A 255 9.44 -20.59 -2.89
N GLN A 256 10.02 -19.98 -3.93
CA GLN A 256 11.40 -20.25 -4.32
C GLN A 256 12.37 -19.58 -3.35
N LEU A 257 12.16 -18.30 -3.01
CA LEU A 257 13.09 -17.54 -2.17
C LEU A 257 13.34 -18.19 -0.80
N VAL A 258 12.33 -18.79 -0.17
CA VAL A 258 12.48 -19.47 1.13
C VAL A 258 13.37 -20.72 1.08
N LYS A 259 13.68 -21.24 -0.10
CA LYS A 259 14.59 -22.39 -0.28
C LYS A 259 16.06 -22.00 -0.34
N TYR A 260 16.36 -20.70 -0.34
CA TYR A 260 17.72 -20.17 -0.41
C TYR A 260 18.03 -19.33 0.83
N PRO A 261 19.31 -19.21 1.21
CA PRO A 261 19.73 -18.11 2.06
C PRO A 261 19.36 -16.79 1.38
N PHE A 262 18.49 -16.00 2.01
CA PHE A 262 18.08 -14.71 1.47
C PHE A 262 18.72 -13.57 2.24
N ARG A 263 19.03 -12.50 1.52
CA ARG A 263 19.55 -11.25 2.06
C ARG A 263 18.43 -10.22 2.11
N ALA A 264 18.16 -9.69 3.29
CA ALA A 264 17.30 -8.53 3.44
C ALA A 264 17.98 -7.29 2.87
N LYS A 265 17.20 -6.42 2.21
CA LYS A 265 17.69 -5.11 1.78
C LYS A 265 17.96 -4.24 3.02
N PRO A 266 19.18 -3.71 3.20
CA PRO A 266 19.48 -2.87 4.35
C PRO A 266 18.73 -1.54 4.27
N CYS A 267 18.34 -1.03 5.43
CA CYS A 267 17.86 0.33 5.63
C CYS A 267 18.90 1.07 6.47
N TYR A 268 19.31 2.26 6.03
CA TYR A 268 20.37 3.04 6.68
C TYR A 268 19.77 4.20 7.47
N LEU A 269 20.29 4.42 8.68
CA LEU A 269 19.88 5.52 9.55
C LEU A 269 21.08 6.45 9.80
N GLU A 270 20.83 7.75 9.85
CA GLU A 270 21.83 8.70 10.32
C GLU A 270 21.85 8.67 11.86
N GLY A 271 23.04 8.51 12.43
CA GLY A 271 23.27 8.47 13.87
C GLY A 271 23.97 9.73 14.38
N VAL A 272 24.08 9.84 15.70
CA VAL A 272 24.80 10.95 16.34
C VAL A 272 26.31 10.75 16.40
N TRP A 273 26.78 9.49 16.42
CA TRP A 273 28.18 9.13 16.61
C TRP A 273 28.63 8.01 15.66
N GLY A 274 29.90 8.04 15.26
CA GLY A 274 30.51 6.96 14.48
C GLY A 274 29.94 6.81 13.06
N GLY A 275 30.02 5.60 12.49
CA GLY A 275 29.34 5.22 11.25
C GLY A 275 30.07 5.54 9.93
N SER A 276 31.20 6.24 9.97
CA SER A 276 31.98 6.58 8.75
C SER A 276 32.56 5.36 8.04
N TYR A 277 32.98 4.33 8.78
CA TYR A 277 33.47 3.08 8.19
C TYR A 277 32.36 2.36 7.42
N MET A 278 31.17 2.22 8.02
CA MET A 278 30.02 1.59 7.36
C MET A 278 29.58 2.37 6.11
N LYS A 279 29.55 3.70 6.20
CA LYS A 279 29.25 4.59 5.08
C LYS A 279 30.19 4.32 3.88
N LYS A 280 31.50 4.22 4.13
CA LYS A 280 32.49 3.89 3.09
C LYS A 280 32.31 2.46 2.55
N LEU A 281 32.22 1.48 3.45
CA LEU A 281 32.10 0.05 3.09
C LEU A 281 30.86 -0.22 2.22
N ARG A 282 29.76 0.47 2.49
CA ARG A 282 28.49 0.31 1.78
C ARG A 282 28.36 1.21 0.56
N GLY A 283 29.28 2.15 0.35
CA GLY A 283 29.23 3.12 -0.75
C GLY A 283 28.04 4.06 -0.64
N LEU A 284 27.75 4.53 0.58
CA LEU A 284 26.62 5.45 0.83
C LEU A 284 26.98 6.88 0.39
N PRO A 285 25.98 7.71 0.03
CA PRO A 285 26.22 9.06 -0.49
C PRO A 285 27.03 9.94 0.45
N GLU A 286 27.91 10.78 -0.10
CA GLU A 286 28.74 11.68 0.72
C GLU A 286 27.92 12.64 1.58
N LYS A 287 26.76 13.09 1.07
CA LYS A 287 25.81 13.93 1.81
C LYS A 287 25.14 13.27 3.02
N MET A 288 25.21 11.94 3.17
CA MET A 288 24.74 11.27 4.39
C MET A 288 25.73 11.50 5.52
N ARG A 289 25.33 12.04 6.67
CA ARG A 289 26.26 12.44 7.76
C ARG A 289 27.12 11.26 8.22
N ASN A 290 26.47 10.14 8.54
CA ASN A 290 27.06 8.87 8.93
C ASN A 290 26.01 7.75 8.75
N ALA A 291 26.41 6.50 8.95
CA ALA A 291 25.48 5.37 8.93
C ALA A 291 25.63 4.55 10.21
N ALA A 292 24.55 4.51 10.98
CA ALA A 292 24.39 3.64 12.15
C ALA A 292 23.56 2.40 11.78
#